data_AF-A0A136NEN1-F1
#
_entry.id   AF-A0A136NEN1-F1
#
_cell.length_a   1.000
_cell.length_b   1.000
_cell.length_c   1.000
_cell.angle_alpha   90.00
_cell.angle_beta   90.00
_cell.angle_gamma   90.00
#
_symmetry.space_group_name_H-M   'P 1'
#
loop_
_entity.id
_entity.type
_entity.pdbx_description
1 polymer ?
#
loop_
_entity_poly.entity_id
_entity_poly.type
_entity_poly.pdbx_seq_one_letter_code
_entity_poly.pdbx_strand_id
1 'polypeptide(L)'
;TLTEIYRIKREMLYLRKSVWPLREAISRLERGESELVSRNTHLYLRDVYDHTINVLDTIETYRDMLSGMIDIYLSSISNRLNETMKYLALISTIFIPMTFIASIYGMNFDIMPELKWVGGYWFALGLMASIGIGFYIYFKKKKWV
;
A
#
# COMPACT_ATOMS: atom_id res chain seq x y z
N THR A 1 5.52 11.02 2.59
CA THR A 1 4.81 10.51 1.39
C THR A 1 3.31 10.78 1.49
N LEU A 2 2.57 10.24 2.47
CA LEU A 2 1.13 10.48 2.61
C LEU A 2 0.79 11.98 2.84
N THR A 3 1.52 12.66 3.72
CA THR A 3 1.39 14.10 3.97
C THR A 3 1.56 14.93 2.70
N GLU A 4 2.44 14.48 1.81
CA GLU A 4 2.72 15.15 0.54
C GLU A 4 1.56 14.99 -0.44
N ILE A 5 0.99 13.79 -0.54
CA ILE A 5 -0.22 13.53 -1.33
C ILE A 5 -1.39 14.39 -0.81
N TYR A 6 -1.57 14.48 0.51
CA TYR A 6 -2.58 15.35 1.11
C TYR A 6 -2.32 16.83 0.85
N ARG A 7 -1.06 17.28 0.90
CA ARG A 7 -0.66 18.65 0.57
C ARG A 7 -1.06 19.00 -0.86
N ILE A 8 -0.68 18.17 -1.84
CA ILE A 8 -1.01 18.38 -3.25
C ILE A 8 -2.53 18.33 -3.47
N LYS A 9 -3.25 17.39 -2.84
CA LYS A 9 -4.72 17.31 -2.93
C LYS A 9 -5.38 18.60 -2.42
N ARG A 10 -4.84 19.19 -1.36
CA ARG A 10 -5.30 20.48 -0.84
C ARG A 10 -4.96 21.64 -1.78
N GLU A 11 -3.79 21.64 -2.40
CA GLU A 11 -3.42 22.64 -3.43
C GLU A 11 -4.33 22.56 -4.66
N MET A 12 -4.69 21.36 -5.14
CA MET A 12 -5.67 21.19 -6.21
C MET A 12 -7.04 21.76 -5.85
N LEU A 13 -7.48 21.61 -4.59
CA LEU A 13 -8.72 22.21 -4.10
C LEU A 13 -8.66 23.74 -4.11
N TYR A 14 -7.53 24.33 -3.72
CA TYR A 14 -7.33 25.77 -3.83
C TYR A 14 -7.35 26.22 -5.29
N LEU A 15 -6.65 25.52 -6.19
CA LEU A 15 -6.64 25.83 -7.62
C LEU A 15 -8.06 25.82 -8.20
N ARG A 16 -8.86 24.78 -7.90
CA ARG A 16 -10.27 24.70 -8.32
C ARG A 16 -11.08 25.90 -7.82
N LYS A 17 -10.93 26.25 -6.55
CA LYS A 17 -11.65 27.38 -5.93
C LYS A 17 -11.27 28.73 -6.55
N SER A 18 -10.07 28.87 -7.11
CA SER A 18 -9.61 30.09 -7.79
C SER A 18 -10.00 30.11 -9.28
N VAL A 19 -9.90 28.98 -9.98
CA VAL A 19 -10.17 28.90 -11.42
C VAL A 19 -11.68 28.90 -11.71
N TRP A 20 -12.51 28.34 -10.82
CA TRP A 20 -13.95 28.30 -11.04
C TRP A 20 -14.60 29.70 -11.13
N PRO A 21 -14.36 30.63 -10.18
CA PRO A 21 -14.84 32.00 -10.31
C PRO A 21 -14.23 32.75 -11.51
N LEU A 22 -12.97 32.45 -11.86
CA LEU A 22 -12.32 33.05 -13.02
C LEU A 22 -13.03 32.67 -14.33
N ARG A 23 -13.39 31.38 -14.49
CA ARG A 23 -14.21 30.91 -15.61
C ARG A 23 -15.52 31.69 -15.70
N GLU A 24 -16.21 31.89 -14.58
CA GLU A 24 -17.48 32.63 -14.55
C GLU A 24 -17.27 34.12 -14.93
N ALA A 25 -16.21 34.74 -14.43
CA ALA A 25 -15.86 36.11 -14.81
C ALA A 25 -15.59 36.25 -16.31
N ILE A 26 -14.84 35.31 -16.91
CA ILE A 26 -14.57 35.30 -18.35
C ILE A 26 -15.86 35.03 -19.15
N SER A 27 -16.71 34.12 -18.68
CA SER A 27 -18.04 33.85 -19.29
C SER A 27 -18.89 35.12 -19.36
N ARG A 28 -18.91 35.93 -18.31
CA ARG A 28 -19.64 37.21 -18.30
C ARG A 28 -19.05 38.25 -19.25
N LEU A 29 -17.71 38.30 -19.35
CA LEU A 29 -17.02 39.18 -20.30
C LEU A 29 -17.25 38.75 -21.76
N GLU A 30 -17.30 37.44 -22.02
CA GLU A 30 -17.57 36.88 -23.35
C GLU A 30 -18.99 37.18 -23.80
N ARG A 31 -19.99 37.04 -22.92
CA ARG A 31 -21.41 37.33 -23.23
C ARG A 31 -21.74 38.80 -23.48
N GLY A 32 -20.76 39.70 -23.39
CA GLY A 32 -20.93 41.11 -23.75
C GLY A 32 -21.67 41.95 -22.71
N GLU A 33 -21.59 41.60 -21.43
CA GLU A 33 -22.16 42.42 -20.33
C GLU A 33 -21.44 43.77 -20.13
N SER A 34 -20.44 44.12 -20.97
CA SER A 34 -19.65 45.33 -20.85
C SER A 34 -19.50 46.05 -22.19
N GLU A 35 -19.86 47.33 -22.21
CA GLU A 35 -19.68 48.23 -23.36
C GLU A 35 -18.19 48.46 -23.74
N LEU A 36 -17.27 48.05 -22.88
CA LEU A 36 -15.81 48.17 -23.09
C LEU A 36 -15.24 47.03 -23.96
N VAL A 37 -16.01 45.97 -24.23
CA VAL A 37 -15.55 44.80 -24.97
C VAL A 37 -15.91 44.93 -26.46
N SER A 38 -14.89 45.13 -27.29
CA SER A 38 -15.05 45.15 -28.75
C SER A 38 -15.35 43.77 -29.32
N ARG A 39 -16.08 43.73 -30.44
CA ARG A 39 -16.46 42.50 -31.17
C ARG A 39 -15.25 41.65 -31.60
N ASN A 40 -14.10 42.27 -31.83
CA ASN A 40 -12.85 41.57 -32.14
C ASN A 40 -12.23 40.89 -30.91
N THR A 41 -12.43 41.43 -29.71
CA THR A 41 -11.89 40.90 -28.45
C THR A 41 -12.65 39.65 -27.99
N HIS A 42 -13.92 39.51 -28.39
CA HIS A 42 -14.78 38.37 -28.05
C HIS A 42 -14.20 37.02 -28.50
N LEU A 43 -13.51 36.97 -29.64
CA LEU A 43 -12.87 35.75 -30.15
C LEU A 43 -11.72 35.28 -29.22
N TYR A 44 -10.91 36.22 -28.72
CA TYR A 44 -9.84 35.94 -27.77
C TYR A 44 -10.39 35.56 -26.39
N LEU A 45 -11.46 36.23 -25.92
CA LEU A 45 -12.11 35.89 -24.65
C LEU A 45 -12.71 34.49 -24.66
N ARG A 46 -13.30 34.07 -25.79
CA ARG A 46 -13.80 32.71 -25.97
C ARG A 46 -12.69 31.67 -25.90
N ASP A 47 -11.55 31.92 -26.52
CA ASP A 47 -10.38 31.04 -26.41
C ASP A 47 -9.91 30.91 -24.96
N VAL A 48 -9.80 32.02 -24.22
CA VAL A 48 -9.43 31.99 -22.80
C VAL A 48 -10.49 31.26 -21.96
N TYR A 49 -11.77 31.42 -22.26
CA TYR A 49 -12.85 30.66 -21.62
C TYR A 49 -12.68 29.15 -21.83
N ASP A 50 -12.46 28.72 -23.07
CA ASP A 50 -12.23 27.31 -23.41
C ASP A 50 -10.98 26.76 -22.67
N HIS A 51 -9.90 27.55 -22.59
CA HIS A 51 -8.73 27.19 -21.79
C HIS A 51 -9.05 27.04 -20.29
N THR A 52 -9.91 27.89 -19.70
CA THR A 52 -10.29 27.73 -18.30
C THR A 52 -11.09 26.46 -18.04
N ILE A 53 -11.89 26.00 -19.00
CA ILE A 53 -12.59 24.70 -18.93
C ILE A 53 -11.55 23.57 -18.94
N ASN A 54 -10.63 23.58 -19.90
CA ASN A 54 -9.57 22.56 -19.99
C ASN A 54 -8.74 22.46 -18.70
N VAL A 55 -8.42 23.61 -18.09
CA VAL A 55 -7.71 23.64 -16.80
C VAL A 55 -8.56 23.04 -15.68
N LEU A 56 -9.86 23.34 -15.59
CA LEU A 56 -10.75 22.75 -14.59
C LEU A 56 -10.84 21.22 -14.73
N ASP A 57 -10.98 20.72 -15.94
CA ASP A 57 -11.04 19.27 -16.21
C ASP A 57 -9.73 18.58 -15.86
N THR A 58 -8.60 19.23 -16.12
CA THR A 58 -7.27 18.76 -15.72
C THR A 58 -7.12 18.70 -14.21
N ILE A 59 -7.62 19.72 -13.47
CA ILE A 59 -7.61 19.71 -11.99
C ILE A 59 -8.43 18.54 -11.46
N GLU A 60 -9.62 18.29 -12.00
CA GLU A 60 -10.45 17.18 -11.55
C GLU A 60 -9.78 15.83 -11.85
N THR A 61 -9.19 15.67 -13.04
CA THR A 61 -8.40 14.48 -13.39
C THR A 61 -7.26 14.22 -12.40
N TYR A 62 -6.50 15.25 -12.03
CA TYR A 62 -5.44 15.11 -11.03
C TYR A 62 -5.97 14.80 -9.63
N ARG A 63 -7.14 15.32 -9.25
CA ARG A 63 -7.76 14.99 -7.96
C ARG A 63 -8.20 13.53 -7.89
N ASP A 64 -8.70 12.98 -8.99
CA ASP A 64 -9.08 11.58 -9.09
C ASP A 64 -7.84 10.68 -9.04
N MET A 65 -6.78 11.03 -9.79
CA MET A 65 -5.50 10.34 -9.72
C MET A 65 -4.89 10.34 -8.32
N LEU A 66 -4.89 11.50 -7.63
CA LEU A 66 -4.39 11.61 -6.26
C LEU A 66 -5.19 10.76 -5.29
N SER A 67 -6.50 10.63 -5.50
CA SER A 67 -7.35 9.76 -4.68
C SER A 67 -7.00 8.29 -4.93
N GLY A 68 -6.85 7.87 -6.18
CA GLY A 68 -6.36 6.53 -6.53
C GLY A 68 -4.96 6.22 -5.99
N MET A 69 -4.06 7.22 -5.93
CA MET A 69 -2.73 7.05 -5.34
C MET A 69 -2.79 6.74 -3.83
N ILE A 70 -3.73 7.35 -3.09
CA ILE A 70 -3.92 7.04 -1.67
C ILE A 70 -4.33 5.58 -1.50
N ASP A 71 -5.27 5.11 -2.31
CA ASP A 71 -5.76 3.74 -2.26
C ASP A 71 -4.66 2.72 -2.61
N ILE A 72 -3.87 2.99 -3.65
CA ILE A 72 -2.71 2.17 -4.03
C ILE A 72 -1.68 2.15 -2.90
N TYR A 73 -1.40 3.30 -2.27
CA TYR A 73 -0.45 3.38 -1.16
C TYR A 73 -0.90 2.56 0.04
N LEU A 74 -2.17 2.66 0.43
CA LEU A 74 -2.75 1.85 1.52
C LEU A 74 -2.71 0.36 1.18
N SER A 75 -3.05 -0.01 -0.05
CA SER A 75 -2.96 -1.39 -0.54
C SER A 75 -1.52 -1.91 -0.49
N SER A 76 -0.54 -1.10 -0.89
CA SER A 76 0.88 -1.47 -0.81
C SER A 76 1.36 -1.67 0.63
N ILE A 77 0.90 -0.85 1.58
CA ILE A 77 1.20 -1.04 3.01
C ILE A 77 0.60 -2.35 3.50
N SER A 78 -0.68 -2.59 3.20
CA SER A 78 -1.36 -3.84 3.59
C SER A 78 -0.65 -5.06 3.01
N ASN A 79 -0.24 -5.02 1.74
CA ASN A 79 0.51 -6.10 1.10
C ASN A 79 1.85 -6.34 1.81
N ARG A 80 2.59 -5.28 2.13
CA ARG A 80 3.86 -5.39 2.87
C ARG A 80 3.67 -5.97 4.28
N LEU A 81 2.59 -5.59 4.97
CA LEU A 81 2.23 -6.15 6.26
C LEU A 81 1.87 -7.64 6.14
N ASN A 82 1.09 -8.02 5.14
CA ASN A 82 0.75 -9.41 4.87
C ASN A 82 2.00 -10.25 4.57
N GLU A 83 2.93 -9.75 3.76
CA GLU A 83 4.20 -10.44 3.52
C GLU A 83 5.05 -10.58 4.79
N THR A 84 5.13 -9.53 5.60
CA THR A 84 5.84 -9.58 6.89
C THR A 84 5.20 -10.61 7.84
N MET A 85 3.87 -10.64 7.91
CA MET A 85 3.11 -11.61 8.72
C MET A 85 3.30 -13.04 8.23
N LYS A 86 3.28 -13.28 6.92
CA LYS A 86 3.58 -14.60 6.33
C LYS A 86 4.97 -15.07 6.73
N TYR A 87 5.97 -14.19 6.67
CA TYR A 87 7.33 -14.51 7.05
C TYR A 87 7.45 -14.89 8.54
N LEU A 88 6.85 -14.11 9.44
CA LEU A 88 6.81 -14.43 10.87
C LEU A 88 6.08 -15.75 11.15
N ALA A 89 4.94 -16.00 10.50
CA ALA A 89 4.18 -17.22 10.63
C ALA A 89 4.95 -18.45 10.13
N LEU A 90 5.72 -18.30 9.05
CA LEU A 90 6.56 -19.35 8.50
C LEU A 90 7.67 -19.75 9.48
N ILE A 91 8.41 -18.77 10.02
CA ILE A 91 9.42 -19.01 11.04
C ILE A 91 8.77 -19.71 12.24
N SER A 92 7.65 -19.18 12.73
CA SER A 92 6.96 -19.73 13.89
C SER A 92 6.52 -21.19 13.67
N THR A 93 5.98 -21.52 12.50
CA THR A 93 5.54 -22.89 12.17
C THR A 93 6.70 -23.88 12.18
N ILE A 94 7.90 -23.44 11.80
CA ILE A 94 9.12 -24.26 11.86
C ILE A 94 9.60 -24.42 13.31
N PHE A 95 9.68 -23.33 14.07
CA PHE A 95 10.25 -23.35 15.42
C PHE A 95 9.33 -23.95 16.49
N ILE A 96 8.01 -23.72 16.44
CA ILE A 96 7.06 -24.22 17.45
C ILE A 96 7.19 -25.74 17.71
N PRO A 97 7.14 -26.64 16.69
CA PRO A 97 7.29 -28.07 16.92
C PRO A 97 8.70 -28.46 17.40
N MET A 98 9.75 -27.78 16.93
CA MET A 98 11.12 -28.01 17.40
C MET A 98 11.27 -27.62 18.88
N THR A 99 10.77 -26.45 19.28
CA THR A 99 10.78 -25.98 20.66
C THR A 99 9.93 -26.88 21.56
N PHE A 100 8.81 -27.40 21.06
CA PHE A 100 7.98 -28.35 21.78
C PHE A 100 8.74 -29.64 22.09
N ILE A 101 9.46 -30.21 21.10
CA ILE A 101 10.33 -31.37 21.32
C ILE A 101 11.41 -31.05 22.34
N ALA A 102 12.15 -29.96 22.16
CA ALA A 102 13.19 -29.53 23.09
C ALA A 102 12.65 -29.33 24.52
N SER A 103 11.42 -28.81 24.64
CA SER A 103 10.74 -28.59 25.92
C SER A 103 10.39 -29.92 26.59
N ILE A 104 9.88 -30.92 25.88
CA ILE A 104 9.63 -32.27 26.41
C ILE A 104 10.92 -32.88 26.97
N TYR A 105 12.00 -32.85 26.19
CA TYR A 105 13.30 -33.39 26.63
C TYR A 105 14.00 -32.53 27.69
N GLY A 106 13.52 -31.30 27.94
CA GLY A 106 13.98 -30.44 29.02
C GLY A 106 13.21 -30.62 30.33
N MET A 107 12.21 -31.51 30.39
CA MET A 107 11.45 -31.77 31.61
C MET A 107 12.19 -32.73 32.55
N ASN A 108 12.17 -32.43 33.86
CA ASN A 108 12.83 -33.24 34.90
C ASN A 108 11.97 -34.44 35.32
N PHE A 109 11.72 -35.39 34.43
CA PHE A 109 11.04 -36.65 34.79
C PHE A 109 12.05 -37.75 35.14
N ASP A 110 11.77 -38.51 36.21
CA ASP A 110 12.63 -39.62 36.68
C ASP A 110 12.65 -40.83 35.73
N ILE A 111 11.61 -41.02 34.91
CA ILE A 111 11.48 -42.13 33.97
C ILE A 111 11.26 -41.57 32.56
N MET A 112 12.35 -41.21 31.88
CA MET A 112 12.40 -41.00 30.43
C MET A 112 13.23 -42.12 29.78
N PRO A 113 12.58 -43.17 29.22
CA PRO A 113 13.29 -44.29 28.61
C PRO A 113 14.18 -43.87 27.43
N GLU A 114 13.81 -42.80 26.71
CA GLU A 114 14.59 -42.26 25.60
C GLU A 114 15.92 -41.62 26.03
N LEU A 115 16.03 -41.16 27.29
CA LEU A 115 17.23 -40.49 27.82
C LEU A 115 18.38 -41.46 28.09
N LYS A 116 18.07 -42.72 28.40
CA LYS A 116 19.06 -43.79 28.65
C LYS A 116 19.59 -44.41 27.35
N TRP A 117 19.04 -44.03 26.20
CA TRP A 117 19.49 -44.51 24.90
C TRP A 117 20.73 -43.73 24.44
N VAL A 118 21.83 -44.44 24.19
CA VAL A 118 23.13 -43.87 23.77
C VAL A 118 23.00 -42.99 22.50
N GLY A 119 22.02 -43.29 21.63
CA GLY A 119 21.73 -42.53 20.41
C GLY A 119 20.59 -41.50 20.52
N GLY A 120 19.91 -41.40 21.67
CA GLY A 120 18.67 -40.62 21.81
C GLY A 120 18.85 -39.14 21.52
N TYR A 121 19.97 -38.56 21.95
CA TYR A 121 20.31 -37.16 21.66
C TYR A 121 20.45 -36.89 20.16
N TRP A 122 21.19 -37.74 19.45
CA TRP A 122 21.39 -37.61 17.99
C TRP A 122 20.11 -37.87 17.21
N PHE A 123 19.29 -38.81 17.66
CA PHE A 123 17.98 -39.08 17.06
C PHE A 123 17.02 -37.89 17.23
N ALA A 124 16.95 -37.29 18.43
CA ALA A 124 16.12 -36.10 18.68
C ALA A 124 16.55 -34.91 17.81
N LEU A 125 17.87 -34.67 17.67
CA LEU A 125 18.40 -33.66 16.74
C LEU A 125 18.04 -33.96 15.28
N GLY A 126 18.17 -35.22 14.86
CA GLY A 126 17.77 -35.66 13.52
C GLY A 126 16.28 -35.46 13.25
N LEU A 127 15.42 -35.77 14.23
CA LEU A 127 13.98 -35.55 14.16
C LEU A 127 13.65 -34.07 14.02
N MET A 128 14.21 -33.20 14.87
CA MET A 128 14.01 -31.74 14.78
C MET A 128 14.50 -31.17 13.43
N ALA A 129 15.68 -31.60 12.97
CA ALA A 129 16.20 -31.19 11.66
C ALA A 129 15.30 -31.66 10.51
N SER A 130 14.80 -32.90 10.57
CA SER A 130 13.88 -33.45 9.55
C SER A 130 12.56 -32.68 9.48
N ILE A 131 12.02 -32.26 10.63
CA ILE A 131 10.80 -31.46 10.72
C ILE A 131 11.05 -30.07 10.11
N GLY A 132 12.16 -29.41 10.46
CA GLY A 132 12.53 -28.12 9.90
C GLY A 132 12.71 -28.15 8.39
N ILE A 133 13.43 -29.15 7.86
CA ILE A 133 13.64 -29.36 6.42
C ILE A 133 12.31 -29.70 5.73
N GLY A 134 11.48 -30.55 6.34
CA GLY A 134 10.18 -30.94 5.81
C GLY A 134 9.26 -29.73 5.62
N PHE A 135 9.16 -28.87 6.63
CA PHE A 135 8.40 -27.62 6.54
C PHE A 135 9.00 -26.65 5.52
N TYR A 136 10.32 -26.50 5.48
CA TYR A 136 10.98 -25.64 4.48
C TYR A 136 10.65 -26.08 3.04
N ILE A 137 10.74 -27.38 2.75
CA ILE A 137 10.40 -27.94 1.43
C ILE A 137 8.91 -27.74 1.13
N TYR A 138 8.04 -27.97 2.12
CA TYR A 138 6.60 -27.77 1.98
C TYR A 138 6.27 -26.31 1.61
N PHE A 139 6.83 -25.34 2.32
CA PHE A 139 6.59 -23.92 2.06
C PHE A 139 7.18 -23.44 0.73
N LYS A 140 8.36 -23.94 0.36
CA LYS A 140 8.98 -23.66 -0.95
C LYS A 140 8.12 -24.19 -2.10
N LYS A 141 7.56 -25.40 -1.98
CA LYS A 141 6.63 -25.96 -2.99
C LYS A 141 5.35 -25.13 -3.13
N LYS A 142 4.88 -24.54 -2.03
CA LYS A 142 3.66 -23.72 -2.01
C LYS A 142 3.89 -22.28 -2.53
N LYS A 143 5.12 -21.91 -2.91
CA LYS A 143 5.53 -20.54 -3.26
C LYS A 143 5.27 -19.51 -2.15
N TRP A 144 5.34 -19.96 -0.90
CA TRP A 144 5.26 -19.07 0.27
C TRP A 144 6.65 -18.53 0.65
N VAL A 145 7.70 -19.10 0.05
CA VAL A 145 9.12 -18.71 0.10
C VAL A 145 9.66 -18.72 -1.31
#